data_AF-A0A968JW90-F1
#
_entry.id   AF-A0A968JW90-F1
#
_cell.length_a   1.000
_cell.length_b   1.000
_cell.length_c   1.000
_cell.angle_alpha   90.00
_cell.angle_beta   90.00
_cell.angle_gamma   90.00
#
_symmetry.space_group_name_H-M   'P 1'
#
loop_
_entity.id
_entity.type
_entity.pdbx_description
1 polymer ?
#
loop_
_entity_poly.entity_id
_entity_poly.type
_entity_poly.pdbx_seq_one_letter_code
_entity_poly.pdbx_strand_id
1 'polypeptide(L)'
;MGSNVGAVFDAILMRYAAASTSIQSVQAWNDRDGAYGKINRPNNPRPGYHVLKLMNEYFYGSRVYTKTSSANTIEILAVKDSIQKSLLLINRSGSDQEVIVSFSNWNYPEVEYAAHHIKHEYETSAGALNDTFMVVNIPSESVVMYIFDTRGLSPVETNMEKSVDFRVFPNPVNNNNIYLHLSGFEPKQDIEVKLNDLSGLIVMSKKIYASEYNEMITLETQGKISPGVYLITLSNEQYKINQKVLIF
;
A
#
# COMPACT_ATOMS: atom_id res chain seq x y z
N MET A 1 17.61 25.10 4.21
CA MET A 1 17.02 24.08 5.11
C MET A 1 15.50 24.05 5.07
N GLY A 2 14.77 25.18 5.00
CA GLY A 2 13.30 25.17 4.95
C GLY A 2 12.63 24.74 3.62
N SER A 3 13.41 24.34 2.61
CA SER A 3 12.95 23.97 1.26
C SER A 3 13.24 22.50 0.92
N ASN A 4 12.71 22.04 -0.21
CA ASN A 4 13.01 20.76 -0.87
C ASN A 4 14.53 20.50 -1.02
N VAL A 5 15.31 21.50 -1.47
CA VAL A 5 16.79 21.43 -1.52
C VAL A 5 17.40 21.14 -0.15
N GLY A 6 16.79 21.64 0.93
CA GLY A 6 17.16 21.32 2.30
C GLY A 6 16.92 19.85 2.66
N ALA A 7 15.78 19.30 2.25
CA ALA A 7 15.47 17.87 2.41
C ALA A 7 16.43 16.98 1.61
N VAL A 8 16.77 17.36 0.37
CA VAL A 8 17.79 16.65 -0.43
C VAL A 8 19.14 16.63 0.29
N PHE A 9 19.59 17.76 0.83
CA PHE A 9 20.83 17.82 1.62
C PHE A 9 20.78 16.93 2.86
N ASP A 10 19.68 16.99 3.64
CA ASP A 10 19.48 16.15 4.83
C ASP A 10 19.48 14.66 4.46
N ALA A 11 18.78 14.26 3.38
CA ALA A 11 18.69 12.88 2.94
C ALA A 11 20.04 12.35 2.44
N ILE A 12 20.82 13.17 1.73
CA ILE A 12 22.19 12.84 1.32
C ILE A 12 23.06 12.62 2.57
N LEU A 13 23.02 13.52 3.55
CA LEU A 13 23.77 13.37 4.81
C LEU A 13 23.40 12.06 5.53
N MET A 14 22.10 11.79 5.69
CA MET A 14 21.60 10.57 6.32
C MET A 14 22.02 9.31 5.55
N ARG A 15 22.02 9.35 4.21
CA ARG A 15 22.51 8.26 3.36
C ARG A 15 24.01 8.00 3.54
N TYR A 16 24.84 9.04 3.60
CA TYR A 16 26.28 8.88 3.85
C TYR A 16 26.56 8.41 5.30
N ALA A 17 25.77 8.85 6.28
CA ALA A 17 25.84 8.34 7.64
C ALA A 17 25.52 6.84 7.72
N ALA A 18 24.40 6.40 7.14
CA ALA A 18 24.02 4.98 7.04
C ALA A 18 24.98 4.15 6.14
N ALA A 19 25.76 4.80 5.28
CA ALA A 19 26.82 4.15 4.52
C ALA A 19 28.08 3.87 5.36
N SER A 20 28.31 4.65 6.43
CA SER A 20 29.49 4.55 7.31
C SER A 20 29.34 3.45 8.36
N THR A 21 30.46 2.81 8.71
CA THR A 21 30.56 1.89 9.86
C THR A 21 30.90 2.61 11.18
N SER A 22 31.25 3.89 11.13
CA SER A 22 31.69 4.68 12.29
C SER A 22 30.65 5.68 12.82
N ILE A 23 29.59 5.95 12.06
CA ILE A 23 28.53 6.90 12.45
C ILE A 23 27.36 6.10 13.01
N GLN A 24 27.10 6.27 14.31
CA GLN A 24 26.05 5.55 15.05
C GLN A 24 24.75 6.36 15.18
N SER A 25 24.83 7.69 15.05
CA SER A 25 23.69 8.60 15.17
C SER A 25 23.94 9.89 14.41
N VAL A 26 22.89 10.47 13.83
CA VAL A 26 22.86 11.84 13.31
C VAL A 26 21.75 12.58 14.06
N GLN A 27 22.01 13.83 14.45
CA GLN A 27 21.04 14.68 15.14
C GLN A 27 20.95 16.03 14.43
N ALA A 28 19.73 16.58 14.38
CA ALA A 28 19.57 17.99 14.03
C ALA A 28 20.08 18.87 15.18
N TRP A 29 20.59 20.07 14.88
CA TRP A 29 20.95 21.04 15.92
C TRP A 29 19.69 21.52 16.65
N ASN A 30 18.76 22.11 15.92
CA ASN A 30 17.50 22.62 16.44
C ASN A 30 16.34 21.93 15.73
N ASP A 31 15.43 21.31 16.48
CA ASP A 31 14.20 20.76 15.88
C ASP A 31 13.24 21.88 15.47
N ARG A 32 13.13 22.96 16.26
CA ARG A 32 12.18 24.06 16.03
C ARG A 32 12.78 25.44 16.24
N ASP A 33 12.77 26.27 15.20
CA ASP A 33 13.09 27.70 15.27
C ASP A 33 12.31 28.50 14.21
N GLY A 34 12.76 29.70 13.84
CA GLY A 34 12.18 30.49 12.74
C GLY A 34 12.99 30.46 11.43
N ALA A 35 14.17 29.84 11.38
CA ALA A 35 15.16 29.98 10.32
C ALA A 35 15.76 28.65 9.84
N TYR A 36 16.36 27.82 10.70
CA TYR A 36 17.16 26.65 10.31
C TYR A 36 16.57 25.31 10.75
N GLY A 37 15.74 25.30 11.79
CA GLY A 37 15.14 24.11 12.36
C GLY A 37 14.23 23.36 11.39
N LYS A 38 13.90 22.13 11.75
CA LYS A 38 13.08 21.22 10.94
C LYS A 38 11.59 21.54 11.02
N ILE A 39 11.17 22.21 12.09
CA ILE A 39 9.81 22.69 12.35
C ILE A 39 9.86 24.22 12.43
N ASN A 40 8.97 24.91 11.71
CA ASN A 40 8.88 26.36 11.70
C ASN A 40 8.04 26.91 12.86
N ARG A 41 8.10 28.22 13.08
CA ARG A 41 7.00 29.02 13.62
C ARG A 41 5.68 28.69 12.85
N PRO A 42 4.49 28.28 13.38
CA PRO A 42 4.06 27.92 14.74
C PRO A 42 3.79 26.40 14.88
N ASN A 43 4.83 25.57 14.72
CA ASN A 43 4.82 24.09 14.63
C ASN A 43 4.55 23.50 13.23
N ASN A 44 4.74 24.26 12.15
CA ASN A 44 4.60 23.73 10.79
C ASN A 44 5.85 22.91 10.40
N PRO A 45 5.74 21.61 10.04
CA PRO A 45 6.85 20.85 9.48
C PRO A 45 7.44 21.50 8.23
N ARG A 46 8.77 21.40 8.06
CA ARG A 46 9.47 21.72 6.81
C ARG A 46 9.87 20.41 6.12
N PRO A 47 10.17 20.39 4.80
CA PRO A 47 10.56 19.17 4.09
C PRO A 47 11.61 18.30 4.81
N GLY A 48 12.66 18.90 5.37
CA GLY A 48 13.69 18.18 6.14
C GLY A 48 13.24 17.51 7.45
N TYR A 49 12.09 17.90 8.03
CA TYR A 49 11.47 17.16 9.14
C TYR A 49 10.99 15.78 8.69
N HIS A 50 10.36 15.70 7.52
CA HIS A 50 9.83 14.45 6.99
C HIS A 50 10.96 13.47 6.69
N VAL A 51 12.09 13.96 6.17
CA VAL A 51 13.31 13.15 5.98
C VAL A 51 13.76 12.52 7.30
N LEU A 52 13.96 13.33 8.34
CA LEU A 52 14.45 12.81 9.63
C LEU A 52 13.44 11.90 10.33
N LYS A 53 12.13 12.23 10.29
CA LYS A 53 11.06 11.38 10.84
C LYS A 53 11.10 10.00 10.18
N LEU A 54 11.03 9.95 8.86
CA LEU A 54 10.92 8.69 8.11
C LEU A 54 12.23 7.88 8.15
N MET A 55 13.40 8.54 8.17
CA MET A 55 14.67 7.84 8.40
C MET A 55 14.70 7.17 9.77
N ASN A 56 14.24 7.84 10.82
CA ASN A 56 14.19 7.26 12.18
C ASN A 56 13.11 6.18 12.32
N GLU A 57 11.99 6.32 11.61
CA GLU A 57 10.82 5.42 11.73
C GLU A 57 10.96 4.14 10.88
N TYR A 58 11.65 4.21 9.73
CA TYR A 58 11.66 3.12 8.74
C TYR A 58 13.05 2.74 8.19
N PHE A 59 14.12 3.53 8.41
CA PHE A 59 15.45 3.22 7.87
C PHE A 59 16.39 2.55 8.88
N TYR A 60 15.88 1.50 9.54
CA TYR A 60 16.63 0.66 10.47
C TYR A 60 16.86 -0.76 9.91
N GLY A 61 17.64 -1.58 10.63
CA GLY A 61 17.97 -2.94 10.22
C GLY A 61 19.24 -3.06 9.37
N SER A 62 19.28 -4.05 8.46
CA SER A 62 20.44 -4.37 7.63
C SER A 62 20.44 -3.58 6.33
N ARG A 63 21.55 -2.91 6.02
CA ARG A 63 21.72 -2.23 4.72
C ARG A 63 21.73 -3.23 3.56
N VAL A 64 20.95 -2.93 2.52
CA VAL A 64 20.95 -3.65 1.25
C VAL A 64 21.99 -3.01 0.31
N TYR A 65 22.67 -3.83 -0.50
CA TYR A 65 23.58 -3.30 -1.52
C TYR A 65 22.78 -2.64 -2.65
N THR A 66 23.10 -1.39 -2.96
CA THR A 66 22.42 -0.58 -3.98
C THR A 66 23.43 -0.06 -5.01
N LYS A 67 22.99 0.05 -6.27
CA LYS A 67 23.77 0.64 -7.37
C LYS A 67 22.84 1.49 -8.23
N THR A 68 23.39 2.55 -8.80
CA THR A 68 22.73 3.46 -9.75
C THR A 68 23.63 3.62 -10.98
N SER A 69 23.04 3.80 -12.15
CA SER A 69 23.76 4.22 -13.38
C SER A 69 24.05 5.73 -13.40
N SER A 70 23.33 6.51 -12.58
CA SER A 70 23.30 7.97 -12.63
C SER A 70 23.71 8.59 -11.27
N ALA A 71 24.83 8.15 -10.70
CA ALA A 71 25.28 8.52 -9.33
C ALA A 71 25.42 10.03 -9.07
N ASN A 72 25.61 10.85 -10.11
CA ASN A 72 25.67 12.32 -9.99
C ASN A 72 24.29 12.99 -9.87
N THR A 73 23.22 12.24 -10.13
CA THR A 73 21.83 12.73 -10.26
C THR A 73 20.89 12.03 -9.27
N ILE A 74 21.00 10.70 -9.16
CA ILE A 74 20.18 9.85 -8.31
C ILE A 74 21.08 9.18 -7.26
N GLU A 75 20.89 9.53 -6.00
CA GLU A 75 21.46 8.81 -4.85
C GLU A 75 20.43 7.81 -4.30
N ILE A 76 20.91 6.67 -3.82
CA ILE A 76 20.07 5.55 -3.37
C ILE A 76 20.60 4.95 -2.06
N LEU A 77 19.66 4.58 -1.18
CA LEU A 77 19.88 3.75 0.00
C LEU A 77 18.71 2.76 0.11
N ALA A 78 19.00 1.53 0.51
CA ALA A 78 17.95 0.60 0.91
C ALA A 78 18.37 -0.15 2.18
N VAL A 79 17.40 -0.46 3.02
CA VAL A 79 17.56 -1.29 4.22
C VAL A 79 16.45 -2.34 4.30
N LYS A 80 16.65 -3.35 5.12
CA LYS A 80 15.66 -4.38 5.42
C LYS A 80 15.82 -4.91 6.84
N ASP A 81 14.71 -5.31 7.46
CA ASP A 81 14.70 -6.21 8.60
C ASP A 81 13.96 -7.51 8.24
N SER A 82 13.35 -8.18 9.22
CA SER A 82 12.55 -9.40 9.03
C SER A 82 11.10 -9.16 8.56
N ILE A 83 10.59 -7.94 8.64
CA ILE A 83 9.18 -7.58 8.43
C ILE A 83 8.97 -6.38 7.49
N GLN A 84 9.99 -5.57 7.24
CA GLN A 84 9.94 -4.35 6.44
C GLN A 84 11.17 -4.24 5.54
N LYS A 85 10.99 -3.61 4.38
CA LYS A 85 12.08 -3.14 3.53
C LYS A 85 11.83 -1.68 3.18
N SER A 86 12.87 -0.87 3.17
CA SER A 86 12.76 0.58 2.98
C SER A 86 13.76 1.04 1.94
N LEU A 87 13.28 1.82 0.96
CA LEU A 87 14.05 2.34 -0.17
C LEU A 87 13.97 3.87 -0.18
N LEU A 88 15.13 4.52 -0.22
CA LEU A 88 15.31 5.96 -0.35
C LEU A 88 15.89 6.25 -1.73
N LEU A 89 15.19 7.10 -2.50
CA LEU A 89 15.64 7.68 -3.75
C LEU A 89 15.74 9.19 -3.58
N ILE A 90 16.84 9.78 -4.04
CA ILE A 90 17.09 11.22 -3.94
C ILE A 90 17.44 11.74 -5.33
N ASN A 91 16.62 12.63 -5.89
CA ASN A 91 16.97 13.38 -7.09
C ASN A 91 17.60 14.72 -6.69
N ARG A 92 18.90 14.88 -6.99
CA ARG A 92 19.66 16.10 -6.71
C ARG A 92 19.81 17.03 -7.93
N SER A 93 19.15 16.73 -9.04
CA SER A 93 19.15 17.58 -10.24
C SER A 93 17.98 18.53 -10.26
N GLY A 94 18.13 19.64 -11.00
CA GLY A 94 17.10 20.64 -11.26
C GLY A 94 16.07 20.22 -12.33
N SER A 95 15.98 18.93 -12.69
CA SER A 95 14.95 18.39 -13.57
C SER A 95 14.38 17.09 -13.01
N ASP A 96 13.14 16.81 -13.34
CA ASP A 96 12.48 15.55 -12.99
C ASP A 96 13.21 14.37 -13.66
N GLN A 97 13.15 13.19 -13.03
CA GLN A 97 13.86 11.99 -13.49
C GLN A 97 12.91 10.79 -13.45
N GLU A 98 12.75 10.09 -14.57
CA GLU A 98 12.16 8.76 -14.61
C GLU A 98 13.25 7.71 -14.33
N VAL A 99 13.01 6.85 -13.33
CA VAL A 99 13.99 5.87 -12.85
C VAL A 99 13.34 4.50 -12.75
N ILE A 100 13.95 3.50 -13.40
CA ILE A 100 13.60 2.10 -13.21
C ILE A 100 14.41 1.57 -12.02
N VAL A 101 13.71 1.13 -10.97
CA VAL A 101 14.32 0.47 -9.81
C VAL A 101 14.05 -1.02 -9.92
N SER A 102 15.12 -1.84 -10.01
CA SER A 102 15.02 -3.30 -10.08
C SER A 102 15.50 -3.96 -8.79
N PHE A 103 14.76 -4.96 -8.32
CA PHE A 103 15.01 -5.65 -7.05
C PHE A 103 15.56 -7.06 -7.28
N SER A 104 16.83 -7.27 -6.94
CA SER A 104 17.43 -8.62 -6.98
C SER A 104 17.07 -9.43 -5.73
N ASN A 105 16.82 -10.73 -5.92
CA ASN A 105 16.45 -11.67 -4.84
C ASN A 105 15.16 -11.30 -4.08
N TRP A 106 14.22 -10.62 -4.76
CA TRP A 106 12.91 -10.27 -4.23
C TRP A 106 11.88 -11.35 -4.58
N ASN A 107 11.82 -12.40 -3.76
CA ASN A 107 10.95 -13.56 -4.00
C ASN A 107 9.62 -13.45 -3.23
N TYR A 108 8.94 -12.32 -3.32
CA TYR A 108 7.61 -12.13 -2.73
C TYR A 108 6.57 -11.92 -3.85
N PRO A 109 5.40 -12.56 -3.80
CA PRO A 109 4.25 -12.10 -4.57
C PRO A 109 3.84 -10.71 -4.07
N GLU A 110 3.27 -9.91 -4.98
CA GLU A 110 2.54 -8.64 -4.75
C GLU A 110 2.76 -7.99 -3.37
N VAL A 111 3.72 -7.06 -3.31
CA VAL A 111 4.06 -6.36 -2.07
C VAL A 111 3.55 -4.93 -2.11
N GLU A 112 2.62 -4.58 -1.23
CA GLU A 112 2.19 -3.20 -1.05
C GLU A 112 3.31 -2.31 -0.49
N TYR A 113 3.26 -1.03 -0.87
CA TYR A 113 4.13 0.01 -0.35
C TYR A 113 3.36 1.29 -0.03
N ALA A 114 3.85 1.98 1.01
CA ALA A 114 3.61 3.40 1.20
C ALA A 114 4.78 4.18 0.57
N ALA A 115 4.46 5.21 -0.22
CA ALA A 115 5.43 6.11 -0.82
C ALA A 115 5.28 7.51 -0.21
N HIS A 116 6.39 8.07 0.24
CA HIS A 116 6.47 9.39 0.86
C HIS A 116 7.26 10.32 -0.06
N HIS A 117 6.59 11.32 -0.61
CA HIS A 117 7.16 12.29 -1.53
C HIS A 117 7.48 13.58 -0.79
N ILE A 118 8.76 13.94 -0.72
CA ILE A 118 9.26 15.12 -0.03
C ILE A 118 9.82 16.07 -1.10
N LYS A 119 8.92 16.91 -1.62
CA LYS A 119 9.21 17.95 -2.60
C LYS A 119 9.08 19.33 -1.93
N HIS A 120 8.50 20.32 -2.60
CA HIS A 120 8.10 21.57 -1.93
C HIS A 120 7.12 21.31 -0.78
N GLU A 121 6.18 20.40 -1.02
CA GLU A 121 5.21 19.89 -0.05
C GLU A 121 5.51 18.42 0.27
N TYR A 122 4.89 17.91 1.34
CA TYR A 122 4.94 16.50 1.72
C TYR A 122 3.64 15.82 1.30
N GLU A 123 3.76 14.76 0.50
CA GLU A 123 2.64 13.96 0.01
C GLU A 123 2.88 12.47 0.29
N THR A 124 1.80 11.71 0.36
CA THR A 124 1.82 10.25 0.50
C THR A 124 0.97 9.62 -0.58
N SER A 125 1.48 8.56 -1.20
CA SER A 125 0.72 7.66 -2.07
C SER A 125 0.92 6.22 -1.63
N ALA A 126 0.09 5.30 -2.11
CA ALA A 126 0.25 3.87 -1.94
C ALA A 126 0.28 3.18 -3.30
N GLY A 127 0.72 1.93 -3.35
CA GLY A 127 0.68 1.09 -4.54
C GLY A 127 1.17 -0.32 -4.27
N ALA A 128 1.12 -1.18 -5.28
CA ALA A 128 1.59 -2.56 -5.21
C ALA A 128 2.80 -2.78 -6.13
N LEU A 129 3.72 -3.63 -5.70
CA LEU A 129 4.87 -4.11 -6.48
C LEU A 129 4.60 -5.55 -6.91
N ASN A 130 4.13 -5.70 -8.15
CA ASN A 130 3.69 -6.99 -8.72
C ASN A 130 4.75 -7.63 -9.62
N ASP A 131 5.88 -6.94 -9.77
CA ASP A 131 6.98 -7.31 -10.65
C ASP A 131 8.33 -7.11 -9.92
N THR A 132 9.42 -7.58 -10.51
CA THR A 132 10.77 -7.43 -9.95
C THR A 132 11.35 -6.02 -10.12
N PHE A 133 10.56 -5.07 -10.61
CA PHE A 133 10.95 -3.68 -10.81
C PHE A 133 9.77 -2.72 -10.63
N MET A 134 10.08 -1.44 -10.47
CA MET A 134 9.11 -0.34 -10.53
C MET A 134 9.66 0.82 -11.35
N VAL A 135 8.78 1.53 -12.06
CA VAL A 135 9.10 2.80 -12.73
C VAL A 135 8.69 3.93 -11.79
N VAL A 136 9.61 4.86 -11.53
CA VAL A 136 9.41 5.96 -10.57
C VAL A 136 9.72 7.29 -11.23
N ASN A 137 8.76 8.20 -11.19
CA ASN A 137 9.01 9.61 -11.49
C ASN A 137 9.42 10.33 -10.20
N ILE A 138 10.68 10.78 -10.15
CA ILE A 138 11.25 11.51 -9.02
C ILE A 138 11.36 12.99 -9.43
N PRO A 139 10.55 13.90 -8.85
CA PRO A 139 10.63 15.33 -9.15
C PRO A 139 12.03 15.90 -8.92
N SER A 140 12.33 17.00 -9.62
CA SER A 140 13.50 17.83 -9.41
C SER A 140 13.71 18.16 -7.93
N GLU A 141 14.97 18.12 -7.49
CA GLU A 141 15.40 18.49 -6.13
C GLU A 141 14.50 17.91 -5.01
N SER A 142 14.19 16.61 -5.09
CA SER A 142 13.25 15.94 -4.18
C SER A 142 13.77 14.62 -3.62
N VAL A 143 13.06 14.12 -2.60
CA VAL A 143 13.33 12.84 -1.95
C VAL A 143 12.06 12.00 -1.98
N VAL A 144 12.17 10.74 -2.38
CA VAL A 144 11.06 9.77 -2.32
C VAL A 144 11.50 8.56 -1.50
N MET A 145 10.67 8.17 -0.54
CA MET A 145 10.90 6.99 0.30
C MET A 145 9.76 5.99 0.12
N TYR A 146 10.10 4.73 -0.18
CA TYR A 146 9.16 3.62 -0.29
C TYR A 146 9.33 2.67 0.88
N ILE A 147 8.24 2.41 1.61
CA ILE A 147 8.18 1.50 2.75
C ILE A 147 7.33 0.30 2.34
N PHE A 148 7.97 -0.85 2.20
CA PHE A 148 7.34 -2.11 1.81
C PHE A 148 7.09 -2.95 3.06
N ASP A 149 5.83 -3.27 3.35
CA ASP A 149 5.49 -4.24 4.40
C ASP A 149 5.67 -5.65 3.86
N THR A 150 6.48 -6.46 4.54
CA THR A 150 6.81 -7.83 4.14
C THR A 150 6.40 -8.85 5.18
N ARG A 151 5.64 -8.42 6.20
CA ARG A 151 4.75 -9.32 6.93
C ARG A 151 3.82 -9.92 5.88
N GLY A 152 3.73 -11.25 5.81
CA GLY A 152 2.81 -11.97 4.90
C GLY A 152 1.33 -11.83 5.27
N LEU A 153 0.95 -10.64 5.74
CA LEU A 153 -0.41 -10.21 6.00
C LEU A 153 -0.86 -9.49 4.73
N SER A 154 -1.66 -10.15 3.91
CA SER A 154 -2.44 -9.43 2.89
C SER A 154 -3.25 -8.33 3.58
N PRO A 155 -3.32 -7.12 3.00
CA PRO A 155 -4.10 -6.03 3.56
C PRO A 155 -5.57 -6.43 3.68
N VAL A 156 -6.19 -6.04 4.79
CA VAL A 156 -7.65 -5.90 4.85
C VAL A 156 -7.94 -4.43 4.52
N GLU A 157 -8.13 -4.19 3.22
CA GLU A 157 -8.61 -2.95 2.57
C GLU A 157 -7.73 -1.69 2.63
N THR A 158 -7.14 -1.34 1.47
CA THR A 158 -7.01 0.06 1.04
C THR A 158 -7.33 0.19 -0.46
N ASN A 159 -8.57 0.56 -0.79
CA ASN A 159 -9.06 0.62 -2.18
C ASN A 159 -8.56 1.88 -2.93
N MET A 160 -7.80 1.70 -4.02
CA MET A 160 -7.74 2.64 -5.15
C MET A 160 -7.56 1.93 -6.50
N GLU A 161 -8.43 0.99 -6.82
CA GLU A 161 -8.93 0.80 -8.20
C GLU A 161 -10.33 0.16 -8.15
N LYS A 162 -11.16 0.47 -9.17
CA LYS A 162 -12.60 0.14 -9.34
C LYS A 162 -13.19 -0.80 -8.27
N SER A 163 -13.59 -0.24 -7.13
CA SER A 163 -14.02 -1.01 -5.96
C SER A 163 -15.21 -1.92 -6.27
N VAL A 164 -15.02 -3.22 -6.13
CA VAL A 164 -16.11 -4.19 -6.17
C VAL A 164 -16.95 -4.06 -4.91
N ASP A 165 -18.15 -3.47 -5.03
CA ASP A 165 -19.11 -3.40 -3.93
C ASP A 165 -19.97 -4.67 -3.94
N PHE A 166 -19.80 -5.49 -2.91
CA PHE A 166 -20.58 -6.68 -2.65
C PHE A 166 -21.35 -6.52 -1.33
N ARG A 167 -22.68 -6.62 -1.38
CA ARG A 167 -23.53 -6.51 -0.18
C ARG A 167 -24.59 -7.58 -0.12
N VAL A 168 -24.61 -8.31 0.99
CA VAL A 168 -25.67 -9.24 1.39
C VAL A 168 -26.76 -8.50 2.17
N PHE A 169 -28.02 -8.63 1.73
CA PHE A 169 -29.19 -8.15 2.49
C PHE A 169 -30.47 -8.98 2.25
N PRO A 170 -31.46 -8.92 3.16
CA PRO A 170 -31.33 -8.40 4.52
C PRO A 170 -30.31 -9.22 5.33
N ASN A 171 -29.67 -8.60 6.31
CA ASN A 171 -28.78 -9.30 7.24
C ASN A 171 -29.07 -8.76 8.65
N PRO A 172 -29.77 -9.51 9.51
CA PRO A 172 -30.17 -10.91 9.35
C PRO A 172 -31.24 -11.20 8.28
N VAL A 173 -31.27 -12.45 7.80
CA VAL A 173 -32.26 -12.98 6.87
C VAL A 173 -33.37 -13.68 7.64
N ASN A 174 -34.60 -13.15 7.52
CA ASN A 174 -35.80 -13.73 8.17
C ASN A 174 -36.81 -14.30 7.16
N ASN A 175 -36.74 -13.89 5.88
CA ASN A 175 -37.81 -14.09 4.90
C ASN A 175 -37.35 -14.87 3.64
N ASN A 176 -36.76 -16.06 3.84
CA ASN A 176 -36.50 -17.10 2.83
C ASN A 176 -35.56 -16.78 1.64
N ASN A 177 -35.25 -15.52 1.36
CA ASN A 177 -34.39 -15.10 0.26
C ASN A 177 -33.23 -14.24 0.77
N ILE A 178 -32.03 -14.52 0.24
CA ILE A 178 -30.88 -13.65 0.39
C ILE A 178 -30.71 -12.88 -0.92
N TYR A 179 -30.64 -11.56 -0.83
CA TYR A 179 -30.33 -10.69 -1.94
C TYR A 179 -28.87 -10.26 -1.88
N LEU A 180 -28.24 -10.25 -3.04
CA LEU A 180 -26.86 -9.82 -3.23
C LEU A 180 -26.87 -8.64 -4.18
N HIS A 181 -26.30 -7.51 -3.75
CA HIS A 181 -25.93 -6.42 -4.64
C HIS A 181 -24.49 -6.60 -5.07
N LEU A 182 -24.25 -6.58 -6.37
CA LEU A 182 -22.93 -6.67 -7.00
C LEU A 182 -22.73 -5.45 -7.89
N SER A 183 -21.59 -4.76 -7.75
CA SER A 183 -21.13 -3.77 -8.72
C SER A 183 -19.60 -3.71 -8.74
N GLY A 184 -19.01 -3.08 -9.77
CA GLY A 184 -17.56 -2.94 -9.94
C GLY A 184 -16.88 -4.03 -10.80
N PHE A 185 -17.55 -5.15 -11.08
CA PHE A 185 -17.07 -6.19 -12.02
C PHE A 185 -17.07 -5.71 -13.47
N GLU A 186 -16.26 -6.35 -14.32
CA GLU A 186 -16.36 -6.15 -15.78
C GLU A 186 -17.52 -6.96 -16.38
N PRO A 187 -18.24 -6.42 -17.39
CA PRO A 187 -19.36 -7.13 -18.00
C PRO A 187 -18.98 -8.52 -18.55
N LYS A 188 -19.86 -9.50 -18.34
CA LYS A 188 -19.73 -10.91 -18.74
C LYS A 188 -18.64 -11.70 -18.01
N GLN A 189 -18.02 -11.17 -16.96
CA GLN A 189 -17.17 -11.99 -16.08
C GLN A 189 -17.99 -13.11 -15.42
N ASP A 190 -17.49 -14.35 -15.51
CA ASP A 190 -17.95 -15.48 -14.73
C ASP A 190 -17.73 -15.20 -13.23
N ILE A 191 -18.78 -15.26 -12.43
CA ILE A 191 -18.69 -15.17 -10.97
C ILE A 191 -19.38 -16.39 -10.36
N GLU A 192 -18.72 -16.99 -9.37
CA GLU A 192 -19.28 -18.07 -8.56
C GLU A 192 -19.64 -17.53 -7.16
N VAL A 193 -20.89 -17.73 -6.77
CA VAL A 193 -21.43 -17.38 -5.45
C VAL A 193 -21.68 -18.66 -4.67
N LYS A 194 -21.04 -18.81 -3.51
CA LYS A 194 -21.19 -19.95 -2.58
C LYS A 194 -21.74 -19.49 -1.25
N LEU A 195 -22.66 -20.26 -0.67
CA LEU A 195 -23.06 -20.18 0.73
C LEU A 195 -22.39 -21.34 1.47
N ASN A 196 -21.49 -21.03 2.40
CA ASN A 196 -20.76 -21.99 3.21
C ASN A 196 -21.22 -21.92 4.67
N ASP A 197 -21.23 -23.04 5.38
CA ASP A 197 -21.33 -23.01 6.84
C ASP A 197 -19.98 -22.64 7.50
N LEU A 198 -19.95 -22.57 8.83
CA LEU A 198 -18.73 -22.24 9.59
C LEU A 198 -17.65 -23.35 9.55
N SER A 199 -17.95 -24.55 9.06
CA SER A 199 -16.95 -25.60 8.80
C SER A 199 -16.33 -25.49 7.40
N GLY A 200 -16.88 -24.62 6.55
CA GLY A 200 -16.48 -24.47 5.14
C GLY A 200 -17.20 -25.41 4.19
N LEU A 201 -18.23 -26.13 4.65
CA LEU A 201 -19.06 -26.96 3.78
C LEU A 201 -19.93 -26.08 2.88
N ILE A 202 -19.86 -26.29 1.57
CA ILE A 202 -20.72 -25.61 0.59
C ILE A 202 -22.15 -26.13 0.72
N VAL A 203 -23.05 -25.28 1.19
CA VAL A 203 -24.49 -25.58 1.35
C VAL A 203 -25.28 -25.16 0.11
N MET A 204 -24.80 -24.15 -0.63
CA MET A 204 -25.34 -23.74 -1.93
C MET A 204 -24.22 -23.17 -2.81
N SER A 205 -24.29 -23.37 -4.12
CA SER A 205 -23.48 -22.65 -5.12
C SER A 205 -24.35 -22.21 -6.30
N LYS A 206 -24.04 -21.05 -6.87
CA LYS A 206 -24.68 -20.48 -8.07
C LYS A 206 -23.63 -19.77 -8.91
N LYS A 207 -23.56 -20.09 -10.20
CA LYS A 207 -22.80 -19.32 -11.19
C LYS A 207 -23.68 -18.25 -11.82
N ILE A 208 -23.09 -17.09 -12.07
CA ILE A 208 -23.73 -15.87 -12.58
C ILE A 208 -22.73 -15.17 -13.52
N TYR A 209 -23.21 -14.24 -14.35
CA TYR A 209 -22.38 -13.38 -15.19
C TYR A 209 -22.58 -11.93 -14.77
N ALA A 210 -21.49 -11.20 -14.53
CA ALA A 210 -21.57 -9.78 -14.23
C ALA A 210 -22.31 -9.01 -15.35
N SER A 211 -23.36 -8.28 -15.00
CA SER A 211 -24.08 -7.39 -15.93
C SER A 211 -23.45 -5.98 -16.00
N GLU A 212 -23.75 -5.21 -17.05
CA GLU A 212 -23.34 -3.79 -17.16
C GLU A 212 -24.00 -2.87 -16.11
N TYR A 213 -25.05 -3.36 -15.44
CA TYR A 213 -25.81 -2.64 -14.42
C TYR A 213 -25.66 -3.32 -13.06
N ASN A 214 -25.70 -2.54 -11.98
CA ASN A 214 -25.69 -3.03 -10.60
C ASN A 214 -26.70 -4.17 -10.41
N GLU A 215 -26.19 -5.38 -10.20
CA GLU A 215 -27.02 -6.59 -10.30
C GLU A 215 -27.58 -6.98 -8.93
N MET A 216 -28.88 -7.28 -8.92
CA MET A 216 -29.62 -7.75 -7.76
C MET A 216 -29.90 -9.24 -7.88
N ILE A 217 -29.09 -10.05 -7.21
CA ILE A 217 -29.09 -11.50 -7.37
C ILE A 217 -29.77 -12.15 -6.18
N THR A 218 -30.80 -12.94 -6.45
CA THR A 218 -31.51 -13.69 -5.41
C THR A 218 -30.93 -15.10 -5.26
N LEU A 219 -30.61 -15.47 -4.01
CA LEU A 219 -30.40 -16.84 -3.56
C LEU A 219 -31.67 -17.31 -2.82
N GLU A 220 -32.38 -18.27 -3.41
CA GLU A 220 -33.61 -18.84 -2.86
C GLU A 220 -33.30 -19.92 -1.82
N THR A 221 -33.31 -19.52 -0.55
CA THR A 221 -32.93 -20.38 0.59
C THR A 221 -34.07 -21.15 1.24
N GLN A 222 -35.32 -20.88 0.86
CA GLN A 222 -36.53 -21.48 1.43
C GLN A 222 -36.44 -23.00 1.57
N GLY A 223 -36.47 -23.50 2.81
CA GLY A 223 -36.50 -24.93 3.13
C GLY A 223 -35.24 -25.73 2.74
N LYS A 224 -34.17 -25.08 2.26
CA LYS A 224 -32.93 -25.73 1.82
C LYS A 224 -31.81 -25.68 2.86
N ILE A 225 -31.90 -24.77 3.82
CA ILE A 225 -30.88 -24.50 4.84
C ILE A 225 -31.52 -24.33 6.21
N SER A 226 -30.76 -24.62 7.27
CA SER A 226 -31.19 -24.40 8.66
C SER A 226 -30.90 -22.97 9.13
N PRO A 227 -31.57 -22.49 10.19
CA PRO A 227 -31.15 -21.27 10.88
C PRO A 227 -29.72 -21.39 11.40
N GLY A 228 -28.93 -20.32 11.29
CA GLY A 228 -27.52 -20.34 11.65
C GLY A 228 -26.70 -19.18 11.12
N VAL A 229 -25.39 -19.30 11.26
CA VAL A 229 -24.39 -18.36 10.73
C VAL A 229 -23.73 -18.99 9.53
N TYR A 230 -23.70 -18.24 8.42
CA TYR A 230 -23.11 -18.68 7.16
C TYR A 230 -22.14 -17.63 6.61
N LEU A 231 -21.27 -18.06 5.69
CA LEU A 231 -20.36 -17.22 4.92
C LEU A 231 -20.78 -17.27 3.45
N ILE A 232 -21.15 -16.12 2.88
CA ILE A 232 -21.31 -16.00 1.43
C ILE A 232 -19.97 -15.62 0.83
N THR A 233 -19.42 -16.50 0.01
CA THR A 233 -18.21 -16.27 -0.78
C THR A 233 -18.60 -15.93 -2.20
N LEU A 234 -18.17 -14.78 -2.68
CA LEU A 234 -18.17 -14.42 -4.10
C LEU A 234 -16.75 -14.62 -4.61
N SER A 235 -16.57 -15.36 -5.71
CA SER A 235 -15.26 -15.54 -6.34
C SER A 235 -15.27 -15.57 -7.86
N ASN A 236 -14.27 -14.98 -8.49
CA ASN A 236 -13.88 -15.20 -9.89
C ASN A 236 -12.36 -15.39 -9.99
N GLU A 237 -11.75 -15.21 -11.17
CA GLU A 237 -10.28 -15.32 -11.35
C GLU A 237 -9.47 -14.22 -10.64
N GLN A 238 -10.08 -13.06 -10.37
CA GLN A 238 -9.42 -11.86 -9.83
C GLN A 238 -9.77 -11.59 -8.36
N TYR A 239 -11.02 -11.86 -7.97
CA TYR A 239 -11.58 -11.46 -6.68
C TYR A 239 -12.06 -12.67 -5.88
N LYS A 240 -11.90 -12.61 -4.55
CA LYS A 240 -12.51 -13.55 -3.60
C LYS A 240 -12.97 -12.80 -2.35
N ILE A 241 -14.26 -12.47 -2.29
CA ILE A 241 -14.87 -11.66 -1.24
C ILE A 241 -15.73 -12.58 -0.36
N ASN A 242 -15.69 -12.39 0.97
CA ASN A 242 -16.48 -13.17 1.91
C ASN A 242 -17.32 -12.24 2.80
N GLN A 243 -18.61 -12.49 2.93
CA GLN A 243 -19.50 -11.76 3.84
C GLN A 243 -20.27 -12.72 4.75
N LYS A 244 -20.27 -12.43 6.04
CA LYS A 244 -21.04 -13.17 7.05
C LYS A 244 -22.52 -12.80 6.97
N VAL A 245 -23.38 -13.81 6.93
CA VAL A 245 -24.85 -13.66 7.00
C VAL A 245 -25.41 -14.46 8.18
N LEU A 246 -26.40 -13.89 8.87
CA LEU A 246 -27.21 -14.59 9.86
C LEU A 246 -28.55 -14.94 9.27
N ILE A 247 -29.03 -16.16 9.51
CA ILE A 247 -30.28 -16.69 8.97
C ILE A 247 -31.09 -17.25 10.15
N PHE A 248 -32.34 -16.83 10.27
CA PHE A 248 -33.25 -17.19 11.37
C PHE A 248 -34.45 -18.01 10.90
#